data_AF-A0A1H9N7H0-F1
#
_entry.id   AF-A0A1H9N7H0-F1
#
_cell.length_a   1.000
_cell.length_b   1.000
_cell.length_c   1.000
_cell.angle_alpha   90.00
_cell.angle_beta   90.00
_cell.angle_gamma   90.00
#
_symmetry.space_group_name_H-M   'P 1'
#
loop_
_entity.id
_entity.type
_entity.pdbx_description
1 polymer ?
#
loop_
_entity_poly.entity_id
_entity_poly.type
_entity_poly.pdbx_seq_one_letter_code
_entity_poly.pdbx_strand_id
1 'polypeptide(L)'
;MHSAWTHPGSFATWHAARAKRVEKLREEHRRWDEEHERLKELVRTLQQQAKYYESMAPKYRVMAARLQRFEEAGPPPEIPVDEKVTPRLRAAAPACARSRARSWS
;
A
#
# COMPACT_ATOMS: atom_id res chain seq x y z
N MET A 1 24.66 -9.77 2.56
CA MET A 1 24.15 -10.33 3.83
C MET A 1 22.64 -10.22 3.81
N HIS A 2 21.92 -11.35 3.71
CA HIS A 2 20.46 -11.35 3.72
C HIS A 2 19.99 -11.51 5.17
N SER A 3 19.43 -10.45 5.75
CA SER A 3 18.74 -10.54 7.05
C SER A 3 17.42 -11.28 6.85
N ALA A 4 17.37 -12.55 7.29
CA ALA A 4 16.12 -13.28 7.39
C ALA A 4 15.31 -12.63 8.52
N TRP A 5 14.24 -11.91 8.18
CA TRP A 5 13.37 -11.28 9.16
C TRP A 5 12.56 -12.36 9.88
N THR A 6 13.02 -12.77 11.06
CA THR A 6 12.26 -13.62 11.96
C THR A 6 11.14 -12.78 12.58
N HIS A 7 9.88 -13.07 12.25
CA HIS A 7 8.75 -12.47 12.94
C HIS A 7 8.59 -13.15 14.32
N PRO A 8 8.75 -12.44 15.45
CA PRO A 8 8.61 -13.03 16.79
C PRO A 8 7.14 -13.34 17.17
N GLY A 9 6.22 -13.33 16.20
CA GLY A 9 4.80 -13.60 16.39
C GLY A 9 4.42 -14.98 15.87
N SER A 10 3.48 -15.64 16.56
CA SER A 10 2.81 -16.84 16.07
C SER A 10 2.19 -16.59 14.68
N PHE A 11 2.22 -17.59 13.80
CA PHE A 11 1.53 -17.57 12.49
C PHE A 11 0.03 -17.23 12.63
N ALA A 12 -0.58 -17.45 13.80
CA ALA A 12 -1.96 -17.06 14.08
C ALA A 12 -2.20 -15.53 14.03
N THR A 13 -1.20 -14.71 14.38
CA THR A 13 -1.34 -13.24 14.40
C THR A 13 -0.87 -12.58 13.11
N TRP A 14 -0.32 -13.35 12.16
CA TRP A 14 0.15 -12.88 10.86
C TRP A 14 -0.95 -12.17 10.05
N HIS A 15 -2.14 -12.76 9.98
CA HIS A 15 -3.29 -12.17 9.28
C HIS A 15 -3.73 -10.84 9.91
N ALA A 16 -3.74 -10.77 11.25
CA ALA A 16 -4.07 -9.54 11.96
C ALA A 16 -3.03 -8.43 11.74
N ALA A 17 -1.74 -8.77 11.66
CA ALA A 17 -0.67 -7.82 11.36
C ALA A 17 -0.78 -7.25 9.93
N ARG A 18 -1.14 -8.09 8.95
CA ARG A 18 -1.36 -7.68 7.56
C ARG A 18 -2.55 -6.72 7.43
N ALA A 19 -3.68 -7.05 8.06
CA ALA A 19 -4.87 -6.20 8.07
C ALA A 19 -4.56 -4.81 8.68
N LYS A 20 -3.82 -4.75 9.79
CA LYS A 20 -3.39 -3.49 10.41
C LYS A 20 -2.49 -2.64 9.51
N ARG A 21 -1.64 -3.26 8.69
CA ARG A 21 -0.78 -2.54 7.73
C ARG A 21 -1.63 -1.93 6.59
N VAL A 22 -2.57 -2.70 6.06
CA VAL A 22 -3.50 -2.23 5.02
C VAL A 22 -4.36 -1.08 5.54
N GLU A 23 -4.89 -1.18 6.76
CA GLU A 23 -5.71 -0.13 7.35
C GLU A 23 -4.96 1.19 7.51
N LYS A 24 -3.69 1.14 7.94
CA LYS A 24 -2.83 2.33 8.01
C LYS A 24 -2.62 2.98 6.64
N LEU A 25 -2.36 2.18 5.60
CA LEU A 25 -2.21 2.68 4.24
C LEU A 25 -3.51 3.31 3.72
N ARG A 26 -4.67 2.68 3.99
CA ARG A 26 -5.98 3.26 3.62
C ARG A 26 -6.20 4.63 4.25
N GLU A 27 -5.82 4.78 5.50
CA GLU A 27 -5.94 6.05 6.21
C GLU A 27 -4.98 7.12 5.64
N GLU A 28 -3.76 6.75 5.26
CA GLU A 28 -2.83 7.65 4.58
C GLU A 28 -3.35 8.11 3.21
N HIS A 29 -3.91 7.18 2.43
CA HIS A 29 -4.56 7.48 1.15
C HIS A 29 -5.74 8.44 1.33
N ARG A 30 -6.63 8.16 2.30
CA ARG A 30 -7.78 9.04 2.60
C ARG A 30 -7.35 10.46 2.92
N ARG A 31 -6.34 10.62 3.78
CA ARG A 31 -5.82 11.96 4.15
C ARG A 31 -5.20 12.69 2.98
N TRP A 32 -4.53 11.95 2.10
CA TRP A 32 -3.97 12.51 0.88
C TRP A 32 -5.07 13.01 -0.06
N ASP A 33 -6.11 12.20 -0.28
CA ASP A 33 -7.27 12.56 -1.11
C ASP A 33 -8.00 13.79 -0.56
N GLU A 34 -8.25 13.82 0.76
CA GLU A 34 -8.89 14.95 1.44
C GLU A 34 -8.10 16.26 1.27
N GLU A 35 -6.78 16.23 1.44
CA GLU A 35 -5.94 17.42 1.23
C GLU A 35 -5.83 17.79 -0.25
N HIS A 36 -5.82 16.81 -1.17
CA HIS A 36 -5.81 17.06 -2.62
C HIS A 36 -7.06 17.81 -3.05
N GLU A 37 -8.23 17.34 -2.64
CA GLU A 37 -9.51 17.97 -2.97
C GLU A 37 -9.62 19.37 -2.35
N ARG A 38 -9.19 19.55 -1.10
CA ARG A 38 -9.12 20.86 -0.46
C ARG A 38 -8.25 21.85 -1.25
N LEU A 39 -7.08 21.42 -1.72
CA LEU A 39 -6.18 22.27 -2.51
C LEU A 39 -6.78 22.61 -3.88
N LYS A 40 -7.41 21.64 -4.55
CA LYS A 40 -8.12 21.86 -5.83
C LYS A 40 -9.25 22.87 -5.68
N GLU A 41 -10.10 22.72 -4.66
CA GLU A 41 -11.19 23.64 -4.38
C GLU A 41 -10.69 25.06 -4.12
N LEU A 42 -9.60 25.20 -3.36
CA LEU A 42 -8.95 26.48 -3.10
C LEU A 42 -8.43 27.11 -4.40
N VAL A 43 -7.72 26.35 -5.23
CA VAL A 43 -7.19 26.83 -6.52
C VAL A 43 -8.33 27.25 -7.45
N ARG A 44 -9.41 26.47 -7.53
CA ARG A 44 -10.60 26.78 -8.34
C ARG A 44 -11.31 28.05 -7.88
N THR A 45 -11.38 28.27 -6.57
CA THR A 45 -11.97 29.49 -5.99
C THR A 45 -11.11 30.71 -6.31
N LEU A 46 -9.79 30.61 -6.11
CA LEU A 46 -8.86 31.69 -6.43
C LEU A 46 -8.82 32.00 -7.93
N GLN A 47 -8.94 30.99 -8.79
CA GLN A 47 -9.01 31.18 -10.23
C GLN A 47 -10.23 32.02 -10.62
N GLN A 48 -11.39 31.76 -10.02
CA GLN A 48 -12.60 32.56 -10.26
C GLN A 48 -12.42 34.00 -9.79
N GLN A 49 -11.87 34.19 -8.58
CA GLN A 49 -11.62 35.53 -8.02
C GLN A 49 -10.60 36.33 -8.85
N ALA A 50 -9.56 35.68 -9.38
CA ALA A 50 -8.53 36.32 -10.20
C ALA A 50 -9.07 36.86 -11.54
N LYS A 51 -10.24 36.38 -12.02
CA LYS A 51 -10.89 36.95 -13.22
C LYS A 51 -11.43 38.36 -12.98
N TYR A 52 -11.82 38.66 -11.74
CA TYR A 52 -12.43 39.94 -11.37
C TYR A 52 -11.44 40.85 -10.63
N TYR A 53 -10.45 40.28 -9.94
CA TYR A 53 -9.51 41.01 -9.11
C TYR A 53 -8.06 40.66 -9.47
N GLU A 54 -7.34 41.59 -10.09
CA GLU A 54 -5.91 41.43 -10.45
C GLU A 54 -5.03 41.16 -9.22
N SER A 55 -5.38 41.73 -8.06
CA SER A 55 -4.69 41.49 -6.79
C SER A 55 -4.69 40.02 -6.35
N MET A 56 -5.61 39.20 -6.86
CA MET A 56 -5.69 37.77 -6.53
C MET A 56 -4.82 36.89 -7.45
N ALA A 57 -4.37 37.42 -8.60
CA ALA A 57 -3.58 36.66 -9.57
C ALA A 57 -2.26 36.09 -9.00
N PRO A 58 -1.46 36.83 -8.19
CA PRO A 58 -0.26 36.28 -7.55
C PRO A 58 -0.56 35.12 -6.61
N LYS A 59 -1.65 35.23 -5.82
CA LYS A 59 -2.07 34.19 -4.87
C LYS A 59 -2.51 32.91 -5.60
N TYR A 60 -3.26 33.05 -6.69
CA TYR A 60 -3.62 31.92 -7.56
C TYR A 60 -2.37 31.20 -8.09
N ARG A 61 -1.39 31.93 -8.63
CA ARG A 61 -0.15 31.34 -9.17
C ARG A 61 0.61 30.53 -8.12
N VAL A 62 0.72 31.05 -6.89
CA VAL A 62 1.36 30.34 -5.77
C VAL A 62 0.62 29.05 -5.40
N MET A 63 -0.71 29.11 -5.32
CA MET A 63 -1.51 27.93 -4.96
C MET A 63 -1.54 26.88 -6.07
N ALA A 64 -1.60 27.29 -7.34
CA ALA A 64 -1.51 26.37 -8.48
C ALA A 64 -0.15 25.64 -8.49
N ALA A 65 0.95 26.35 -8.25
CA ALA A 65 2.26 25.73 -8.14
C ALA A 65 2.38 24.79 -6.92
N ARG A 66 1.67 25.09 -5.82
CA ARG A 66 1.60 24.20 -4.65
C ARG A 66 0.83 22.92 -4.96
N LEU A 67 -0.30 23.03 -5.67
CA LEU A 67 -1.07 21.87 -6.13
C LEU A 67 -0.23 21.00 -7.06
N GLN A 68 0.47 21.61 -8.02
CA GLN A 68 1.37 20.88 -8.92
C GLN A 68 2.46 20.12 -8.16
N ARG A 69 3.14 20.76 -7.20
CA ARG A 69 4.16 20.07 -6.37
C ARG A 69 3.57 18.95 -5.51
N PHE A 70 2.33 19.10 -5.06
CA PHE A 70 1.62 18.07 -4.30
C PHE A 70 1.31 16.85 -5.18
N GLU A 71 0.92 17.08 -6.43
CA GLU A 71 0.69 16.02 -7.42
C GLU A 71 2.00 15.36 -7.89
N GLU A 72 3.08 16.14 -8.04
CA GLU A 72 4.43 15.64 -8.39
C GLU A 72 5.03 14.75 -7.30
N ALA A 73 4.75 15.03 -6.02
CA ALA A 73 5.13 14.14 -4.92
C ALA A 73 4.47 12.76 -5.01
N GLY A 74 3.35 12.67 -5.76
CA GLY A 74 2.61 11.44 -6.03
C GLY A 74 1.75 10.97 -4.86
N PRO A 75 0.74 10.14 -5.12
CA PRO A 75 -0.01 9.48 -4.06
C PRO A 75 0.90 8.52 -3.26
N PRO A 76 0.58 8.26 -1.97
CA PRO A 76 1.24 7.22 -1.19
C PRO A 76 1.23 5.88 -1.95
N PRO A 77 2.23 5.00 -1.73
CA PRO A 77 2.36 3.74 -2.48
C PRO A 77 1.06 2.93 -2.46
N GLU A 78 0.73 2.29 -3.58
CA GLU A 78 -0.51 1.53 -3.77
C GLU A 78 -0.68 0.46 -2.68
N ILE A 79 -1.90 0.37 -2.16
CA ILE A 79 -2.26 -0.65 -1.18
C ILE A 79 -2.03 -2.03 -1.84
N PRO A 80 -1.19 -2.91 -1.26
CA PRO A 80 -0.97 -4.23 -1.82
C PRO A 80 -2.31 -4.97 -1.95
N VAL A 81 -2.65 -5.37 -3.16
CA VAL A 81 -3.85 -6.17 -3.42
C VAL A 81 -3.70 -7.49 -2.67
N ASP A 82 -4.73 -7.91 -1.94
CA ASP A 82 -4.69 -9.20 -1.24
C ASP A 82 -4.80 -10.33 -2.25
N GLU A 83 -3.65 -10.91 -2.61
CA GLU A 83 -3.59 -12.10 -3.42
C GLU A 83 -3.95 -13.33 -2.57
N LYS A 84 -5.12 -13.93 -2.85
CA LYS A 84 -5.53 -15.20 -2.26
C LYS A 84 -4.77 -16.34 -2.93
N VAL A 85 -3.53 -16.55 -2.53
CA VAL A 85 -2.77 -17.74 -2.94
C VAL A 85 -3.36 -18.94 -2.20
N THR A 86 -3.91 -19.90 -2.95
CA THR A 86 -4.28 -21.21 -2.42
C THR A 86 -3.08 -22.13 -2.59
N PRO A 87 -2.27 -22.38 -1.54
CA PRO A 87 -1.12 -23.25 -1.67
C PRO A 87 -1.62 -24.67 -1.94
N ARG A 88 -1.46 -25.15 -3.18
CA ARG A 88 -1.55 -26.59 -3.47
C ARG A 88 -0.26 -27.26 -3.01
N LEU A 89 -0.08 -27.34 -1.69
CA LEU A 89 0.96 -28.17 -1.09
C LEU A 89 0.53 -29.63 -1.24
N ARG A 90 0.87 -30.22 -2.38
CA ARG A 90 0.81 -31.68 -2.55
C ARG A 90 2.03 -32.24 -1.82
N ALA A 91 1.86 -32.60 -0.55
CA ALA A 91 2.90 -33.31 0.19
C ALA A 91 3.20 -34.63 -0.55
N ALA A 92 4.36 -34.73 -1.19
CA ALA A 92 4.85 -36.00 -1.67
C ALA A 92 5.29 -36.82 -0.44
N ALA A 93 4.50 -37.81 -0.05
CA ALA A 93 4.94 -38.79 0.93
C ALA A 93 6.21 -39.49 0.38
N PRO A 94 7.31 -39.61 1.14
CA PRO A 94 8.39 -40.50 0.73
C PRO A 94 7.84 -41.92 0.76
N ALA A 95 7.60 -42.49 -0.41
CA ALA A 95 7.32 -43.91 -0.54
C ALA A 95 8.56 -44.68 -0.06
N CYS A 96 8.55 -45.09 1.21
CA CYS A 96 9.49 -46.08 1.71
C CYS A 96 9.09 -47.44 1.12
N ALA A 97 9.49 -47.68 -0.12
CA ALA A 97 9.42 -48.97 -0.77
C ALA A 97 10.83 -49.54 -0.87
N ARG A 98 11.21 -50.38 0.11
CA ARG A 98 12.15 -51.47 -0.17
C ARG A 98 11.75 -52.71 0.60
N SER A 99 11.01 -53.55 -0.11
CA SER A 99 10.84 -54.97 0.13
C SER A 99 12.20 -55.68 0.24
N ARG A 100 12.41 -56.54 1.24
CA ARG A 100 12.36 -58.01 1.09
C ARG A 100 12.96 -58.70 2.32
N ALA A 101 12.25 -59.73 2.74
CA ALA A 101 12.71 -60.76 3.63
C ALA A 101 14.06 -61.35 3.19
N ARG A 102 14.91 -61.65 4.17
CA ARG A 102 15.84 -62.78 4.12
C ARG A 102 16.11 -63.27 5.53
N SER A 103 15.38 -64.32 5.91
CA SER A 103 15.69 -65.22 7.01
C SER A 103 17.06 -65.85 6.80
N TRP A 104 17.91 -65.84 7.83
CA TRP A 104 19.11 -66.69 7.91
C TRP A 104 19.21 -67.26 9.34
N SER A 105 19.32 -68.59 9.34
CA SER A 105 19.86 -69.53 10.34
C SER A 105 19.33 -69.51 11.76
#